data_AF-A0A7G9BDZ8-F1
#
_entry.id   AF-A0A7G9BDZ8-F1
#
_cell.length_a   1.000
_cell.length_b   1.000
_cell.length_c   1.000
_cell.angle_alpha   90.00
_cell.angle_beta   90.00
_cell.angle_gamma   90.00
#
_symmetry.space_group_name_H-M   'P 1'
#
loop_
_entity.id
_entity.type
_entity.pdbx_description
1 polymer ?
#
loop_
_entity_poly.entity_id
_entity_poly.type
_entity_poly.pdbx_seq_one_letter_code
_entity_poly.pdbx_strand_id
1 'polypeptide(L)'
;MKWTYYIRQKLKVAFLLFSIMACTILIRILEDKSVKSISNSLLTLYDDRLVPASDIYYIAEHLYAKKSLTVSFVNDTDTSFAKLAELKEELAYHDLGIDTLLNKYEKTYLVDQEQEYLNSFKMLLRNYENLEAKLIGAQDMRTLNEERASYHVRGRKALDQTIAKLSELEKLQTHVGREIMADAQFVVSGTRFFSTLQVILSIVIGVMVVVLVLASKSVIQRNKNEPFHLN
;
A
#
# COMPACT_ATOMS: atom_id res chain seq x y z
N MET A 1 -46.29 38.84 31.71
CA MET A 1 -46.16 37.48 31.15
C MET A 1 -45.44 37.37 29.77
N LYS A 2 -44.86 38.44 29.19
CA LYS A 2 -44.16 38.37 27.88
C LYS A 2 -42.66 38.01 27.96
N TRP A 3 -42.08 37.96 29.15
CA TRP A 3 -40.63 37.77 29.35
C TRP A 3 -40.18 36.31 29.23
N THR A 4 -41.01 35.35 29.67
CA THR A 4 -40.79 33.91 29.54
C THR A 4 -40.78 33.44 28.08
N TYR A 5 -41.51 34.12 27.18
CA TYR A 5 -41.49 33.83 25.74
C TYR A 5 -40.17 34.26 25.09
N TYR A 6 -39.68 35.45 25.44
CA TYR A 6 -38.38 35.96 24.98
C TYR A 6 -37.21 35.08 25.48
N ILE A 7 -37.27 34.62 26.73
CA ILE A 7 -36.25 33.71 27.32
C ILE A 7 -36.29 32.34 26.65
N ARG A 8 -37.47 31.75 26.42
CA ARG A 8 -37.61 30.47 25.71
C ARG A 8 -37.04 30.52 24.29
N GLN A 9 -37.21 31.65 23.58
CA GLN A 9 -36.70 31.80 22.22
C GLN A 9 -35.18 31.94 22.18
N LYS A 10 -34.58 32.68 23.13
CA LYS A 10 -33.11 32.77 23.27
C LYS A 10 -32.46 31.43 23.66
N LEU A 11 -33.11 30.66 24.53
CA LEU A 11 -32.61 29.34 24.95
C LEU A 11 -32.65 28.30 23.81
N LYS A 12 -33.70 28.31 22.99
CA LYS A 12 -33.80 27.45 21.78
C LYS A 12 -32.66 27.73 20.79
N VAL A 13 -32.34 29.00 20.58
CA VAL A 13 -31.26 29.40 19.67
C VAL A 13 -29.89 29.00 20.24
N ALA A 14 -29.66 29.20 21.54
CA ALA A 14 -28.43 28.75 22.20
C ALA A 14 -28.25 27.23 22.12
N PHE A 15 -29.32 26.46 22.33
CA PHE A 15 -29.30 24.99 22.23
C PHE A 15 -29.03 24.51 20.80
N LEU A 16 -29.61 25.17 19.80
CA LEU A 16 -29.37 24.87 18.39
C LEU A 16 -27.90 25.12 18.02
N LEU A 17 -27.34 26.27 18.42
CA LEU A 17 -25.93 26.60 18.19
C LEU A 17 -24.99 25.62 18.90
N PHE A 18 -25.30 25.25 20.14
CA PHE A 18 -24.55 24.23 20.87
C PHE A 18 -24.58 22.87 20.16
N SER A 19 -25.75 22.46 19.66
CA SER A 19 -25.90 21.20 18.92
C SER A 19 -25.07 21.21 17.63
N ILE A 20 -25.12 22.31 16.88
CA ILE A 20 -24.31 22.47 15.67
C ILE A 20 -22.82 22.39 16.00
N MET A 21 -22.37 23.04 17.08
CA MET A 21 -20.96 23.03 17.49
C MET A 21 -20.51 21.63 17.95
N ALA A 22 -21.36 20.90 18.66
CA ALA A 22 -21.11 19.50 19.01
C ALA A 22 -20.99 18.63 17.75
N CYS A 23 -21.86 18.83 16.76
CA CYS A 23 -21.79 18.15 15.47
C CYS A 23 -20.49 18.46 14.72
N THR A 24 -20.03 19.73 14.67
CA THR A 24 -18.79 20.08 13.98
C THR A 24 -17.56 19.48 14.65
N ILE A 25 -17.53 19.41 15.99
CA ILE A 25 -16.46 18.73 16.73
C ILE A 25 -16.45 17.23 16.43
N LEU A 26 -17.62 16.59 16.43
CA LEU A 26 -17.73 15.16 16.11
C LEU A 26 -17.27 14.86 14.68
N ILE A 27 -17.69 15.68 13.72
CA ILE A 27 -17.24 15.60 12.32
C ILE A 27 -15.72 15.72 12.26
N ARG A 28 -15.13 16.69 12.96
CA ARG A 28 -13.68 16.87 12.98
C ARG A 28 -12.94 15.64 13.50
N ILE A 29 -13.45 15.01 14.56
CA ILE A 29 -12.87 13.78 15.12
C ILE A 29 -12.94 12.64 14.09
N LEU A 30 -14.04 12.53 13.33
CA LEU A 30 -14.18 11.54 12.26
C LEU A 30 -13.24 11.81 11.08
N GLU A 31 -13.06 13.07 10.70
CA GLU A 31 -12.09 13.48 9.67
C GLU A 31 -10.66 13.13 10.10
N ASP A 32 -10.25 13.48 11.31
CA ASP A 32 -8.90 13.18 11.82
C ASP A 32 -8.63 11.66 11.84
N LYS A 33 -9.62 10.84 12.19
CA LYS A 33 -9.52 9.38 12.08
C LYS A 33 -9.37 8.91 10.64
N SER A 34 -10.14 9.50 9.72
CA SER A 34 -10.10 9.17 8.30
C SER A 34 -8.74 9.51 7.68
N VAL A 35 -8.19 10.69 7.99
CA VAL A 35 -6.84 11.11 7.56
C VAL A 35 -5.77 10.15 8.06
N LYS A 36 -5.83 9.73 9.34
CA LYS A 36 -4.90 8.72 9.87
C LYS A 36 -5.02 7.38 9.16
N SER A 37 -6.24 6.93 8.88
CA SER A 37 -6.47 5.69 8.13
C SER A 37 -5.85 5.76 6.73
N ILE A 38 -6.07 6.86 6.00
CA ILE A 38 -5.48 7.08 4.67
C ILE A 38 -3.95 7.08 4.74
N SER A 39 -3.37 7.76 5.73
CA SER A 39 -1.92 7.79 5.93
C SER A 39 -1.36 6.39 6.17
N ASN A 40 -2.02 5.57 7.00
CA ASN A 40 -1.59 4.20 7.25
C ASN A 40 -1.70 3.34 5.99
N SER A 41 -2.78 3.46 5.22
CA SER A 41 -2.91 2.74 3.94
C SER A 41 -1.79 3.10 2.96
N LEU A 42 -1.35 4.36 2.92
CA LEU A 42 -0.21 4.78 2.08
C LEU A 42 1.12 4.20 2.58
N LEU A 43 1.34 4.17 3.90
CA LEU A 43 2.53 3.56 4.49
C LEU A 43 2.58 2.06 4.19
N THR A 44 1.49 1.32 4.42
CA THR A 44 1.36 -0.10 4.06
C THR A 44 1.57 -0.31 2.56
N LEU A 45 1.02 0.55 1.69
CA LEU A 45 1.21 0.42 0.25
C LEU A 45 2.67 0.68 -0.17
N TYR A 46 3.39 1.54 0.55
CA TYR A 46 4.80 1.77 0.31
C TYR A 46 5.67 0.61 0.85
N ASP A 47 5.60 0.36 2.16
CA ASP A 47 6.47 -0.59 2.87
C ASP A 47 6.14 -2.05 2.54
N ASP A 48 4.86 -2.41 2.41
CA ASP A 48 4.42 -3.80 2.24
C ASP A 48 4.07 -4.17 0.79
N ARG A 49 4.00 -3.21 -0.14
CA ARG A 49 3.61 -3.48 -1.53
C ARG A 49 4.57 -2.94 -2.58
N LEU A 50 5.01 -1.68 -2.47
CA LEU A 50 5.93 -1.09 -3.45
C LEU A 50 7.37 -1.61 -3.30
N VAL A 51 7.90 -1.59 -2.08
CA VAL A 51 9.27 -2.10 -1.81
C VAL A 51 9.39 -3.59 -2.13
N PRO A 52 8.47 -4.48 -1.70
CA PRO A 52 8.57 -5.91 -1.97
C PRO A 52 8.37 -6.26 -3.44
N ALA A 53 7.58 -5.48 -4.20
CA ALA A 53 7.48 -5.64 -5.66
C ALA A 53 8.81 -5.34 -6.36
N SER A 54 9.55 -4.32 -5.89
CA SER A 54 10.90 -4.02 -6.37
C SER A 54 11.87 -5.17 -6.05
N ASP A 55 11.80 -5.74 -4.85
CA ASP A 55 12.63 -6.89 -4.47
C ASP A 55 12.36 -8.11 -5.36
N ILE A 56 11.08 -8.41 -5.65
CA ILE A 56 10.69 -9.47 -6.60
C ILE A 56 11.24 -9.21 -8.00
N TYR A 57 11.20 -7.95 -8.47
CA TYR A 57 11.76 -7.58 -9.77
C TYR A 57 13.27 -7.87 -9.85
N TYR A 58 14.04 -7.50 -8.82
CA TYR A 58 15.48 -7.77 -8.80
C TYR A 58 15.82 -9.27 -8.68
N ILE A 59 14.98 -10.06 -8.00
CA ILE A 59 15.10 -11.53 -8.02
C ILE A 59 14.92 -12.05 -9.46
N ALA A 60 13.93 -11.53 -10.19
CA ALA A 60 13.72 -11.92 -11.58
C ALA A 60 14.92 -11.56 -12.47
N GLU A 61 15.50 -10.37 -12.28
CA GLU A 61 16.71 -9.95 -12.99
C GLU A 61 17.88 -10.94 -12.76
N HIS A 62 18.13 -11.35 -11.52
CA HIS A 62 19.12 -12.37 -11.22
C HIS A 62 18.81 -13.72 -11.88
N LEU A 63 17.56 -14.19 -11.85
CA LEU A 63 17.17 -15.43 -12.51
C LEU A 63 17.34 -15.38 -14.04
N TYR A 64 17.04 -14.24 -14.68
CA TYR A 64 17.28 -14.04 -16.10
C TYR A 64 18.77 -13.97 -16.44
N ALA A 65 19.59 -13.33 -15.60
CA ALA A 65 21.04 -13.33 -15.75
C ALA A 65 21.60 -14.75 -15.68
N LYS A 66 21.23 -15.53 -14.64
CA LYS A 66 21.58 -16.95 -14.52
C LYS A 66 21.16 -17.74 -15.75
N LYS A 67 19.92 -17.56 -16.23
CA LYS A 67 19.44 -18.19 -17.47
C LYS A 67 20.35 -17.90 -18.65
N SER A 68 20.73 -16.63 -18.85
CA SER A 68 21.60 -16.21 -19.95
C SER A 68 22.97 -16.89 -19.86
N LEU A 69 23.60 -16.82 -18.69
CA LEU A 69 24.91 -17.42 -18.43
C LEU A 69 24.92 -18.93 -18.66
N THR A 70 23.97 -19.64 -18.04
CA THR A 70 23.93 -21.10 -18.15
C THR A 70 23.54 -21.55 -19.56
N VAL A 71 22.63 -20.86 -20.25
CA VAL A 71 22.30 -21.18 -21.64
C VAL A 71 23.48 -20.91 -22.57
N SER A 72 24.24 -19.85 -22.36
CA SER A 72 25.45 -19.56 -23.12
C SER A 72 26.48 -20.69 -22.94
N PHE A 73 26.79 -21.03 -21.70
CA PHE A 73 27.73 -22.10 -21.37
C PHE A 73 27.30 -23.48 -21.90
N VAL A 74 26.03 -23.84 -21.69
CA VAL A 74 25.50 -25.15 -22.08
C VAL A 74 25.43 -25.31 -23.61
N ASN A 75 25.38 -24.22 -24.39
CA ASN A 75 25.45 -24.27 -25.86
C ASN A 75 26.86 -24.08 -26.45
N ASP A 76 27.85 -23.74 -25.62
CA ASP A 76 29.22 -23.46 -26.11
C ASP A 76 29.90 -24.74 -26.62
N THR A 77 30.38 -24.74 -27.86
CA THR A 77 31.09 -25.88 -28.46
C THR A 77 32.50 -26.07 -27.91
N ASP A 78 33.11 -25.03 -27.32
CA ASP A 78 34.48 -25.05 -26.80
C ASP A 78 34.49 -24.92 -25.26
N THR A 79 33.90 -25.89 -24.59
CA THR A 79 33.77 -25.88 -23.13
C THR A 79 35.07 -26.33 -22.46
N SER A 80 35.49 -25.59 -21.42
CA SER A 80 36.67 -25.90 -20.61
C SER A 80 36.35 -25.79 -19.12
N PHE A 81 37.18 -26.42 -18.29
CA PHE A 81 37.08 -26.27 -16.83
C PHE A 81 37.35 -24.85 -16.34
N ALA A 82 38.12 -24.06 -17.09
CA ALA A 82 38.32 -22.64 -16.78
C ALA A 82 37.00 -21.86 -16.94
N LYS A 83 36.28 -22.05 -18.06
CA LYS A 83 34.94 -21.47 -18.27
C LYS A 83 33.92 -21.95 -17.24
N LEU A 84 34.02 -23.21 -16.81
CA LEU A 84 33.15 -23.76 -15.75
C LEU A 84 33.41 -23.06 -14.40
N ALA A 85 34.67 -22.76 -14.09
CA ALA A 85 35.03 -22.03 -12.88
C ALA A 85 34.52 -20.59 -12.90
N GLU A 86 34.65 -19.89 -14.05
CA GLU A 86 34.08 -18.55 -14.26
C GLU A 86 32.56 -18.56 -14.09
N LEU A 87 31.87 -19.49 -14.76
CA LEU A 87 30.43 -19.67 -14.62
C LEU A 87 30.03 -19.87 -13.16
N LYS A 88 30.76 -20.70 -12.41
CA LYS A 88 30.47 -20.96 -10.99
C LYS A 88 30.56 -19.70 -10.14
N GLU A 89 31.53 -18.82 -10.41
CA GLU A 89 31.68 -17.55 -9.70
C GLU A 89 30.53 -16.59 -9.99
N GLU A 90 30.16 -16.43 -11.27
CA GLU A 90 29.05 -15.56 -11.66
C GLU A 90 27.70 -16.05 -11.13
N LEU A 91 27.46 -17.37 -11.14
CA LEU A 91 26.25 -17.95 -10.58
C LEU A 91 26.18 -17.75 -9.06
N ALA A 92 27.29 -17.92 -8.34
CA ALA A 92 27.34 -17.68 -6.89
C ALA A 92 27.03 -16.22 -6.51
N TYR A 93 27.46 -15.26 -7.34
CA TYR A 93 27.09 -13.85 -7.17
C TYR A 93 25.57 -13.64 -7.26
N HIS A 94 24.93 -14.27 -8.25
CA HIS A 94 23.48 -14.19 -8.41
C HIS A 94 22.70 -14.95 -7.32
N ASP A 95 23.22 -16.08 -6.85
CA ASP A 95 22.64 -16.83 -5.72
C ASP A 95 22.59 -15.96 -4.47
N LEU A 96 23.69 -15.29 -4.14
CA LEU A 96 23.74 -14.39 -2.99
C LEU A 96 22.74 -13.23 -3.13
N GLY A 97 22.59 -12.69 -4.35
CA GLY A 97 21.61 -11.65 -4.65
C GLY A 97 20.17 -12.11 -4.42
N ILE A 98 19.83 -13.29 -4.96
CA ILE A 98 18.51 -13.91 -4.79
C ILE A 98 18.23 -14.18 -3.31
N ASP A 99 19.17 -14.79 -2.58
CA ASP A 99 19.01 -15.10 -1.16
C ASP A 99 18.82 -13.84 -0.31
N THR A 100 19.58 -12.78 -0.60
CA THR A 100 19.47 -11.51 0.13
C THR A 100 18.10 -10.87 -0.05
N LEU A 101 17.64 -10.79 -1.30
CA LEU A 101 16.35 -10.20 -1.64
C LEU A 101 15.18 -11.06 -1.11
N LEU A 102 15.29 -12.38 -1.20
CA LEU A 102 14.29 -13.31 -0.70
C LEU A 102 14.16 -13.23 0.83
N ASN A 103 15.28 -13.18 1.55
CA ASN A 103 15.29 -12.98 3.00
C ASN A 103 14.71 -11.62 3.43
N LYS A 104 14.87 -10.59 2.60
CA LYS A 104 14.25 -9.28 2.84
C LYS A 104 12.73 -9.37 2.63
N TYR A 105 12.30 -9.97 1.52
CA TYR A 105 10.90 -10.19 1.19
C TYR A 105 10.16 -11.00 2.27
N GLU A 106 10.78 -12.06 2.81
CA GLU A 106 10.22 -12.91 3.87
C GLU A 106 9.95 -12.20 5.20
N LYS A 107 10.60 -11.05 5.44
CA LYS A 107 10.41 -10.25 6.65
C LYS A 107 9.26 -9.24 6.53
N THR A 108 8.68 -9.12 5.34
CA THR A 108 7.54 -8.23 5.08
C THR A 108 6.24 -8.86 5.58
N TYR A 109 5.17 -8.07 5.65
CA TYR A 109 3.86 -8.60 5.98
C TYR A 109 3.26 -9.37 4.78
N LEU A 110 3.33 -10.70 4.85
CA LEU A 110 2.77 -11.60 3.84
C LEU A 110 1.35 -12.02 4.20
N VAL A 111 0.43 -11.93 3.24
CA VAL A 111 -0.91 -12.56 3.38
C VAL A 111 -0.84 -14.06 3.11
N ASP A 112 -1.86 -14.82 3.54
CA ASP A 112 -1.88 -16.29 3.42
C ASP A 112 -1.60 -16.79 1.99
N GLN A 113 -2.20 -16.14 0.99
CA GLN A 113 -1.99 -16.47 -0.41
C GLN A 113 -0.54 -16.18 -0.86
N GLU A 114 0.08 -15.10 -0.36
CA GLU A 114 1.48 -14.78 -0.68
C GLU A 114 2.42 -15.80 -0.08
N GLN A 115 2.14 -16.25 1.15
CA GLN A 115 2.93 -17.29 1.81
C GLN A 115 2.89 -18.61 1.02
N GLU A 116 1.72 -19.00 0.52
CA GLU A 116 1.57 -20.21 -0.31
C GLU A 116 2.35 -20.10 -1.64
N TYR A 117 2.24 -18.95 -2.31
CA TYR A 117 2.93 -18.70 -3.58
C TYR A 117 4.45 -18.62 -3.39
N LEU A 118 4.90 -17.98 -2.31
CA LEU A 118 6.31 -17.89 -1.93
C LEU A 118 6.90 -19.26 -1.62
N ASN A 119 6.19 -20.08 -0.83
CA ASN A 119 6.63 -21.44 -0.52
C ASN A 119 6.75 -22.29 -1.80
N SER A 120 5.79 -22.15 -2.71
CA SER A 120 5.82 -22.82 -4.02
C SER A 120 7.00 -22.35 -4.88
N PHE A 121 7.26 -21.04 -4.91
CA PHE A 121 8.43 -20.47 -5.57
C PHE A 121 9.74 -21.03 -4.99
N LYS A 122 9.89 -21.06 -3.67
CA LYS A 122 11.09 -21.60 -2.99
C LYS A 122 11.33 -23.07 -3.31
N MET A 123 10.27 -23.87 -3.42
CA MET A 123 10.41 -25.28 -3.82
C MET A 123 10.93 -25.41 -5.25
N LEU A 124 10.39 -24.61 -6.18
CA LEU A 124 10.84 -24.61 -7.58
C LEU A 124 12.28 -24.08 -7.72
N LEU A 125 12.61 -23.02 -6.99
CA LEU A 125 13.95 -22.44 -6.92
C LEU A 125 14.97 -23.48 -6.44
N ARG A 126 14.71 -24.16 -5.31
CA ARG A 126 15.58 -25.24 -4.81
C ARG A 126 15.73 -26.39 -5.79
N ASN A 127 14.67 -26.77 -6.49
CA ASN A 127 14.75 -27.81 -7.51
C ASN A 127 15.65 -27.36 -8.68
N TYR A 128 15.53 -26.11 -9.10
CA TYR A 128 16.41 -25.52 -10.11
C TYR A 128 17.87 -25.46 -9.64
N GLU A 129 18.14 -24.95 -8.43
CA GLU A 129 19.47 -24.88 -7.82
C GLU A 129 20.14 -26.26 -7.73
N ASN A 130 19.38 -27.30 -7.38
CA ASN A 130 19.90 -28.68 -7.36
C ASN A 130 20.31 -29.19 -8.75
N LEU A 131 19.63 -28.77 -9.82
CA LEU A 131 19.99 -29.12 -11.19
C LEU A 131 21.22 -28.31 -11.67
N GLU A 132 21.29 -27.04 -11.29
CA GLU A 132 22.44 -26.17 -11.55
C GLU A 132 23.69 -26.64 -10.82
N ALA A 133 23.56 -27.03 -9.55
CA ALA A 133 24.64 -27.56 -8.73
C ALA A 133 25.28 -28.82 -9.33
N LYS A 134 24.48 -29.67 -9.99
CA LYS A 134 24.99 -30.85 -10.71
C LYS A 134 25.83 -30.45 -11.93
N LEU A 135 25.36 -29.46 -12.69
CA LEU A 135 26.09 -28.93 -13.84
C LEU A 135 27.45 -28.35 -13.43
N ILE A 136 27.48 -27.48 -12.41
CA ILE A 136 28.70 -26.81 -11.96
C ILE A 136 29.59 -27.69 -11.06
N GLY A 137 29.08 -28.85 -10.63
CA GLY A 137 29.78 -29.82 -9.78
C GLY A 137 30.54 -30.91 -10.55
N ALA A 138 30.44 -30.93 -11.89
CA ALA A 138 31.10 -31.94 -12.73
C ALA A 138 32.63 -31.94 -12.54
N GLN A 139 33.22 -33.12 -12.34
CA GLN A 139 34.65 -33.30 -12.05
C GLN A 139 35.47 -33.72 -13.29
N ASP A 140 34.80 -34.17 -14.35
CA ASP A 140 35.42 -34.63 -15.59
C ASP A 140 34.55 -34.24 -16.82
N MET A 141 35.14 -34.26 -18.01
CA MET A 141 34.46 -33.83 -19.24
C MET A 141 33.28 -34.72 -19.63
N ARG A 142 33.30 -36.01 -19.27
CA ARG A 142 32.20 -36.92 -19.58
C ARG A 142 30.98 -36.54 -18.75
N THR A 143 31.17 -36.40 -17.44
CA THR A 143 30.15 -35.94 -16.50
C THR A 143 29.62 -34.56 -16.86
N LEU A 144 30.50 -33.63 -17.27
CA LEU A 144 30.09 -32.29 -17.70
C LEU A 144 29.16 -32.34 -18.93
N ASN A 145 29.50 -33.15 -19.93
CA ASN A 145 28.67 -33.29 -21.13
C ASN A 145 27.33 -33.97 -20.82
N GLU A 146 27.31 -34.98 -19.94
CA GLU A 146 26.08 -35.62 -19.45
C GLU A 146 25.17 -34.61 -18.72
N GLU A 147 25.75 -33.79 -17.83
CA GLU A 147 24.97 -32.79 -17.08
C GLU A 147 24.53 -31.60 -17.94
N ARG A 148 25.29 -31.21 -18.98
CA ARG A 148 24.82 -30.23 -19.98
C ARG A 148 23.58 -30.71 -20.73
N ALA A 149 23.57 -31.97 -21.18
CA ALA A 149 22.41 -32.57 -21.83
C ALA A 149 21.21 -32.68 -20.86
N SER A 150 21.48 -33.06 -19.60
CA SER A 150 20.49 -33.07 -18.52
C SER A 150 19.89 -31.68 -18.27
N TYR A 151 20.72 -30.63 -18.23
CA TYR A 151 20.29 -29.25 -18.04
C TYR A 151 19.40 -28.76 -19.19
N HIS A 152 19.74 -29.09 -20.44
CA HIS A 152 18.92 -28.75 -21.60
C HIS A 152 17.47 -29.21 -21.47
N VAL A 153 17.25 -30.41 -20.91
CA VAL A 153 15.91 -31.00 -20.78
C VAL A 153 15.24 -30.58 -19.48
N ARG A 154 15.96 -30.65 -18.36
CA ARG A 154 15.39 -30.49 -17.01
C ARG A 154 15.69 -29.12 -16.41
N GLY A 155 16.95 -28.68 -16.48
CA GLY A 155 17.41 -27.41 -15.89
C GLY A 155 16.69 -26.20 -16.46
N ARG A 156 16.64 -26.09 -17.80
CA ARG A 156 15.91 -24.99 -18.48
C ARG A 156 14.43 -24.97 -18.10
N LYS A 157 13.77 -26.13 -18.10
CA LYS A 157 12.35 -26.23 -17.73
C LYS A 157 12.12 -25.83 -16.27
N ALA A 158 12.97 -26.28 -15.35
CA ALA A 158 12.89 -25.92 -13.94
C ALA A 158 13.05 -24.40 -13.75
N LEU A 159 14.01 -23.79 -14.44
CA LEU A 159 14.22 -22.34 -14.39
C LEU A 159 13.02 -21.56 -14.94
N ASP A 160 12.48 -21.99 -16.08
CA ASP A 160 11.30 -21.36 -16.68
C ASP A 160 10.08 -21.45 -15.74
N GLN A 161 9.90 -22.58 -15.05
CA GLN A 161 8.86 -22.74 -14.03
C GLN A 161 9.08 -21.83 -12.82
N THR A 162 10.31 -21.69 -12.35
CA THR A 162 10.68 -20.78 -11.24
C THR A 162 10.37 -19.32 -11.61
N ILE A 163 10.78 -18.88 -12.81
CA ILE A 163 10.49 -17.52 -13.30
C ILE A 163 9.00 -17.29 -13.46
N ALA A 164 8.26 -18.26 -14.02
CA ALA A 164 6.81 -18.17 -14.15
C ALA A 164 6.13 -18.02 -12.78
N LYS A 165 6.55 -18.81 -11.78
CA LYS A 165 5.98 -18.72 -10.43
C LYS A 165 6.31 -17.41 -9.73
N LEU A 166 7.49 -16.85 -9.97
CA LEU A 166 7.86 -15.52 -9.48
C LEU A 166 6.96 -14.43 -10.11
N SER A 167 6.67 -14.53 -11.41
CA SER A 167 5.74 -13.59 -12.08
C SER A 167 4.31 -13.70 -11.55
N GLU A 168 3.87 -14.88 -11.12
CA GLU A 168 2.59 -15.02 -10.42
C GLU A 168 2.59 -14.29 -9.06
N LEU A 169 3.69 -14.37 -8.31
CA LEU A 169 3.87 -13.66 -7.04
C LEU A 169 3.87 -12.13 -7.25
N GLU A 170 4.54 -11.65 -8.30
CA GLU A 170 4.53 -10.24 -8.70
C GLU A 170 3.11 -9.72 -9.04
N LYS A 171 2.32 -10.52 -9.76
CA LYS A 171 0.93 -10.15 -10.09
C LYS A 171 0.04 -10.09 -8.86
N LEU A 172 0.28 -10.95 -7.87
CA LEU A 172 -0.46 -10.95 -6.61
C LEU A 172 -0.27 -9.64 -5.84
N GLN A 173 0.95 -9.11 -5.80
CA GLN A 173 1.25 -7.79 -5.20
C GLN A 173 0.40 -6.66 -5.81
N THR A 174 0.18 -6.70 -7.13
CA THR A 174 -0.67 -5.73 -7.84
C THR A 174 -2.16 -5.87 -7.51
N HIS A 175 -2.62 -7.07 -7.16
CA HIS A 175 -4.00 -7.29 -6.74
C HIS A 175 -4.24 -6.76 -5.32
N VAL A 176 -3.39 -7.14 -4.37
CA VAL A 176 -3.49 -6.69 -2.96
C VAL A 176 -3.33 -5.17 -2.86
N GLY A 177 -2.42 -4.57 -3.62
CA GLY A 177 -2.27 -3.11 -3.67
C GLY A 177 -3.53 -2.38 -4.18
N ARG A 178 -4.30 -2.99 -5.09
CA ARG A 178 -5.57 -2.42 -5.57
C ARG A 178 -6.67 -2.45 -4.52
N GLU A 179 -6.74 -3.49 -3.70
CA GLU A 179 -7.69 -3.56 -2.59
C GLU A 179 -7.41 -2.47 -1.56
N ILE A 180 -6.15 -2.29 -1.15
CA ILE A 180 -5.74 -1.22 -0.22
C ILE A 180 -6.08 0.18 -0.79
N MET A 181 -5.88 0.39 -2.09
CA MET A 181 -6.27 1.64 -2.76
C MET A 181 -7.78 1.86 -2.78
N ALA A 182 -8.57 0.80 -3.04
CA ALA A 182 -10.02 0.89 -3.05
C ALA A 182 -10.57 1.27 -1.66
N ASP A 183 -10.04 0.68 -0.59
CA ASP A 183 -10.39 1.01 0.78
C ASP A 183 -10.04 2.47 1.13
N ALA A 184 -8.86 2.95 0.73
CA ALA A 184 -8.47 4.34 0.92
C ALA A 184 -9.41 5.32 0.18
N GLN A 185 -9.80 4.99 -1.06
CA GLN A 185 -10.74 5.80 -1.85
C GLN A 185 -12.13 5.86 -1.21
N PHE A 186 -12.60 4.77 -0.60
CA PHE A 186 -13.86 4.75 0.15
C PHE A 186 -13.81 5.71 1.35
N VAL A 187 -12.71 5.71 2.11
CA VAL A 187 -12.50 6.62 3.26
C VAL A 187 -12.40 8.08 2.81
N VAL A 188 -11.72 8.38 1.70
CA VAL A 188 -11.66 9.74 1.12
C VAL A 188 -13.06 10.23 0.75
N SER A 189 -13.88 9.37 0.14
CA SER A 189 -15.23 9.72 -0.29
C SER A 189 -16.14 10.07 0.90
N GLY A 190 -16.06 9.30 2.00
CA GLY A 190 -16.75 9.63 3.24
C GLY A 190 -16.28 10.96 3.85
N THR A 191 -14.97 11.23 3.83
CA THR A 191 -14.39 12.48 4.33
C THR A 191 -14.89 13.70 3.56
N ARG A 192 -14.99 13.62 2.22
CA ARG A 192 -15.55 14.72 1.40
C ARG A 192 -16.99 15.06 1.76
N PHE A 193 -17.80 14.04 2.05
CA PHE A 193 -19.18 14.24 2.47
C PHE A 193 -19.26 15.00 3.81
N PHE A 194 -18.48 14.55 4.81
CA PHE A 194 -18.39 15.21 6.11
C PHE A 194 -17.90 16.66 6.02
N SER A 195 -16.86 16.91 5.23
CA SER A 195 -16.30 18.23 5.01
C SER A 195 -17.32 19.18 4.36
N THR A 196 -18.05 18.71 3.35
CA THR A 196 -19.12 19.49 2.69
C THR A 196 -20.22 19.86 3.68
N LEU A 197 -20.63 18.91 4.53
CA LEU A 197 -21.65 19.13 5.56
C LEU A 197 -21.18 20.14 6.62
N GLN A 198 -19.89 20.13 6.98
CA GLN A 198 -19.31 21.12 7.87
C GLN A 198 -19.29 22.53 7.28
N VAL A 199 -19.01 22.68 5.97
CA VAL A 199 -19.09 23.98 5.27
C VAL A 199 -20.52 24.52 5.32
N ILE A 200 -21.52 23.67 5.04
CA ILE A 200 -22.94 24.05 5.10
C ILE A 200 -23.32 24.49 6.52
N LEU A 201 -22.96 23.72 7.55
CA LEU A 201 -23.20 24.09 8.95
C LEU A 201 -22.56 25.43 9.30
N SER A 202 -21.33 25.67 8.84
CA SER A 202 -20.60 26.91 9.10
C SER A 202 -21.29 28.13 8.48
N ILE A 203 -21.84 28.00 7.27
CA ILE A 203 -22.65 29.03 6.62
C ILE A 203 -23.92 29.31 7.43
N VAL A 204 -24.63 28.26 7.88
CA VAL A 204 -25.85 28.39 8.70
C VAL A 204 -25.57 29.13 10.01
N ILE A 205 -24.47 28.81 10.70
CA ILE A 205 -24.04 29.53 11.91
C ILE A 205 -23.80 31.01 11.58
N GLY A 206 -23.06 31.30 10.51
CA GLY A 206 -22.76 32.66 10.07
C GLY A 206 -24.03 33.50 9.84
N VAL A 207 -25.01 32.94 9.12
CA VAL A 207 -26.31 33.58 8.90
C VAL A 207 -27.07 33.80 10.21
N MET A 208 -27.11 32.80 11.09
CA MET A 208 -27.78 32.94 12.39
C MET A 208 -27.19 34.05 13.26
N VAL A 209 -25.86 34.17 13.29
CA VAL A 209 -25.17 35.23 14.04
C VAL A 209 -25.56 36.61 13.50
N VAL A 210 -25.58 36.81 12.17
CA VAL A 210 -26.00 38.09 11.56
C VAL A 210 -27.44 38.44 11.96
N VAL A 211 -28.37 37.48 11.87
CA VAL A 211 -29.79 37.69 12.23
C VAL A 211 -29.94 38.05 13.72
N LEU A 212 -29.23 37.37 14.61
CA LEU A 212 -29.23 37.65 16.05
C LEU A 212 -28.73 39.08 16.35
N VAL A 213 -27.63 39.50 15.71
CA VAL A 213 -27.05 40.83 15.91
C VAL A 213 -28.02 41.92 15.43
N LEU A 214 -28.63 41.77 14.24
CA LEU A 214 -29.61 42.72 13.71
C LEU A 214 -30.88 42.79 14.59
N ALA A 215 -31.40 41.65 15.02
CA ALA A 215 -32.56 41.58 15.90
C ALA A 215 -32.30 42.29 17.25
N SER A 216 -31.10 42.12 17.83
CA SER A 216 -30.74 42.78 19.09
C SER A 216 -30.66 44.31 18.98
N LYS A 217 -30.15 44.84 17.86
CA LYS A 217 -30.11 46.29 17.60
C LYS A 217 -31.51 46.91 17.51
N SER A 218 -32.48 46.19 16.91
CA SER A 218 -33.86 46.68 16.79
C SER A 218 -34.59 46.82 18.14
N VAL A 219 -34.28 45.96 19.11
CA VAL A 219 -34.87 46.00 20.46
C VAL A 219 -34.28 47.15 21.28
N ILE A 220 -32.99 47.46 21.10
CA ILE A 220 -32.32 48.56 21.80
C ILE A 220 -32.84 49.93 21.33
N GLN A 221 -33.18 50.08 20.04
CA GLN A 221 -33.76 51.34 19.53
C GLN A 221 -35.20 51.57 20.00
N ARG A 222 -35.99 50.53 20.24
CA ARG A 222 -37.40 50.66 20.64
C ARG A 222 -37.58 51.15 22.08
N ASN A 223 -36.60 50.89 22.97
CA ASN A 223 -36.62 51.35 24.36
C ASN A 223 -36.17 52.81 24.57
N LYS A 224 -35.75 53.54 23.52
CA LYS A 224 -35.45 54.98 23.63
C LYS A 224 -36.65 55.90 23.42
N ASN A 225 -37.83 55.34 23.09
CA ASN A 225 -39.02 56.10 22.72
C ASN A 225 -40.14 56.05 23.77
N GLU A 226 -39.82 55.83 25.05
CA GLU A 226 -40.79 56.13 26.12
C GLU A 226 -40.69 57.63 26.46
N PRO A 227 -41.75 58.44 26.24
CA PRO A 227 -41.72 59.83 26.67
C PRO A 227 -41.65 59.87 28.19
N PHE A 228 -40.66 60.60 28.72
CA PHE A 228 -40.61 60.96 30.14
C PHE A 228 -41.82 61.84 30.46
N HIS A 229 -42.82 61.27 31.14
CA HIS A 229 -43.84 62.09 31.80
C HIS A 229 -43.27 62.50 33.17
N LEU A 230 -42.84 63.76 33.27
CA LEU A 230 -42.61 64.44 34.53
C LEU A 230 -43.96 64.86 35.11
N ASN A 231 -44.33 64.28 36.25
CA ASN A 231 -45.16 64.90 37.29
C ASN A 231 -44.96 64.17 38.61
#